data_AF-A0A920WQI3-F1
#
_entry.id   AF-A0A920WQI3-F1
#
_cell.length_a   1.000
_cell.length_b   1.000
_cell.length_c   1.000
_cell.angle_alpha   90.00
_cell.angle_beta   90.00
_cell.angle_gamma   90.00
#
_symmetry.space_group_name_H-M   'P 1'
#
loop_
_entity.id
_entity.type
_entity.pdbx_description
1 polymer ?
#
loop_
_entity_poly.entity_id
_entity_poly.type
_entity_poly.pdbx_seq_one_letter_code
_entity_poly.pdbx_strand_id
1 'polypeptide(L)'
;MADCSITTPGFLLLDEPTRGIDVGSKAQIYRLMNELAGQGKAVVFVSSYLPELLGVCDRIGVMCRGEFSCVRPVAEWSEQEIILTAVGQAELGEAAA
;
A
#
# COMPACT_ATOMS: atom_id res chain seq x y z
N MET A 1 18.46 11.22 -30.43
CA MET A 1 17.76 10.18 -29.65
C MET A 1 17.23 10.86 -28.41
N ALA A 2 15.92 11.14 -28.38
CA ALA A 2 15.28 12.01 -27.41
C ALA A 2 15.60 11.56 -25.97
N ASP A 3 16.23 12.46 -25.21
CA ASP A 3 16.35 12.40 -23.76
C ASP A 3 14.94 12.54 -23.18
N CYS A 4 14.29 11.39 -23.03
CA CYS A 4 13.09 11.24 -22.24
C CYS A 4 13.53 11.30 -20.77
N SER A 5 13.91 12.49 -20.30
CA SER A 5 13.87 12.81 -18.88
C SER A 5 12.39 12.81 -18.48
N ILE A 6 11.87 11.59 -18.33
CA ILE A 6 10.57 11.29 -17.76
C ILE A 6 10.58 11.98 -16.42
N THR A 7 9.86 13.11 -16.35
CA THR A 7 9.55 13.82 -15.12
C THR A 7 9.27 12.78 -14.05
N THR A 8 10.20 12.64 -13.09
CA THR A 8 10.08 11.56 -12.13
C THR A 8 8.84 11.88 -11.30
N PRO A 9 7.78 11.05 -11.35
CA PRO A 9 6.50 11.45 -10.81
C PRO A 9 6.61 11.61 -9.30
N GLY A 10 5.98 12.65 -8.76
CA GLY A 10 5.98 12.92 -7.32
C GLY A 10 5.25 11.83 -6.51
N PHE A 11 4.46 11.00 -7.18
CA PHE A 11 3.80 9.84 -6.59
C PHE A 11 3.76 8.65 -7.56
N LEU A 12 3.69 7.44 -7.02
CA LEU A 12 3.59 6.17 -7.74
C LEU A 12 2.37 5.41 -7.23
N LEU A 13 1.51 4.95 -8.13
CA LEU A 13 0.37 4.07 -7.82
C LEU A 13 0.62 2.69 -8.41
N LEU A 14 0.59 1.66 -7.59
CA LEU A 14 0.81 0.27 -8.00
C LEU A 14 -0.40 -0.60 -7.63
N ASP A 15 -0.97 -1.28 -8.61
CA ASP A 15 -2.02 -2.27 -8.36
C ASP A 15 -1.39 -3.66 -8.28
N GLU A 16 -1.39 -4.25 -7.09
CA GLU A 16 -0.92 -5.60 -6.82
C GLU A 16 0.53 -5.86 -7.29
N PRO A 17 1.52 -5.06 -6.84
CA PRO A 17 2.87 -5.01 -7.43
C PRO A 17 3.65 -6.33 -7.36
N THR A 18 3.27 -7.25 -6.46
CA THR A 18 3.95 -8.55 -6.29
C THR A 18 3.11 -9.74 -6.71
N ARG A 19 1.98 -9.54 -7.38
CA ARG A 19 1.16 -10.64 -7.90
C ARG A 19 1.89 -11.37 -9.02
N GLY A 20 1.97 -12.70 -8.91
CA GLY A 20 2.67 -13.54 -9.88
C GLY A 20 4.20 -13.48 -9.82
N ILE A 21 4.76 -12.77 -8.85
CA ILE A 21 6.21 -12.71 -8.58
C ILE A 21 6.57 -13.79 -7.56
N ASP A 22 7.71 -14.45 -7.79
CA ASP A 22 8.23 -15.45 -6.86
C ASP A 22 8.64 -14.81 -5.53
N VAL A 23 8.56 -15.59 -4.44
CA VAL A 23 8.84 -15.10 -3.08
C VAL A 23 10.27 -14.53 -2.94
N GLY A 24 11.24 -15.02 -3.72
CA GLY A 24 12.61 -14.55 -3.70
C GLY A 24 12.77 -13.15 -4.31
N SER A 25 12.06 -12.86 -5.40
CA SER A 25 12.14 -11.57 -6.10
C SER A 25 11.29 -10.47 -5.47
N LYS A 26 10.28 -10.79 -4.65
CA LYS A 26 9.44 -9.80 -3.96
C LYS A 26 10.26 -8.81 -3.12
N ALA A 27 11.30 -9.31 -2.45
CA ALA A 27 12.17 -8.48 -1.61
C ALA A 27 12.84 -7.34 -2.41
N GLN A 28 13.13 -7.55 -3.69
CA GLN A 28 13.73 -6.52 -4.54
C GLN A 28 12.72 -5.42 -4.89
N ILE A 29 11.46 -5.80 -5.15
CA ILE A 29 10.36 -4.86 -5.40
C ILE A 29 10.13 -3.98 -4.17
N TYR A 30 10.08 -4.57 -2.97
CA TYR A 30 9.92 -3.81 -1.72
C TYR A 30 11.06 -2.83 -1.47
N ARG A 31 12.31 -3.24 -1.73
CA ARG A 31 13.48 -2.34 -1.62
C ARG A 31 13.34 -1.15 -2.56
N LEU A 32 12.98 -1.39 -3.82
CA LEU A 32 12.79 -0.31 -4.79
C LEU A 32 11.68 0.65 -4.36
N MET A 33 10.54 0.13 -3.87
CA MET A 33 9.45 0.96 -3.34
C MET A 33 9.93 1.84 -2.17
N ASN A 34 10.67 1.26 -1.22
CA ASN A 34 11.23 2.00 -0.09
C ASN A 34 12.29 3.03 -0.51
N GLU A 35 13.13 2.72 -1.49
CA GLU A 35 14.10 3.67 -2.05
C GLU A 35 13.40 4.86 -2.70
N LEU A 36 12.32 4.61 -3.46
CA LEU A 36 11.52 5.65 -4.08
C LEU A 36 10.82 6.51 -3.01
N ALA A 37 10.28 5.90 -1.96
CA ALA A 37 9.70 6.62 -0.83
C ALA A 37 10.75 7.48 -0.11
N GLY A 38 11.94 6.94 0.14
CA GLY A 38 13.07 7.64 0.76
C GLY A 38 13.61 8.83 -0.07
N GLN A 39 13.35 8.86 -1.38
CA GLN A 39 13.63 10.01 -2.25
C GLN A 39 12.55 11.12 -2.16
N GLY A 40 11.57 10.99 -1.26
CA GLY A 40 10.50 11.97 -1.08
C GLY A 40 9.31 11.79 -2.05
N LYS A 41 9.19 10.62 -2.70
CA LYS A 41 8.04 10.29 -3.55
C LYS A 41 6.97 9.60 -2.72
N ALA A 42 5.69 9.89 -2.99
CA ALA A 42 4.62 9.13 -2.38
C ALA A 42 4.44 7.79 -3.12
N VAL A 43 4.51 6.65 -2.43
CA VAL A 43 4.21 5.34 -3.00
C VAL A 43 2.89 4.84 -2.43
N VAL A 44 1.90 4.67 -3.29
CA VAL A 44 0.60 4.12 -2.95
C VAL A 44 0.48 2.79 -3.69
N PHE A 45 0.11 1.74 -2.99
CA PHE A 45 -0.15 0.47 -3.63
C PHE A 45 -1.33 -0.26 -3.00
N VAL A 46 -1.95 -1.12 -3.81
CA VAL A 46 -3.03 -2.00 -3.39
C VAL A 46 -2.48 -3.42 -3.35
N SER A 47 -2.78 -4.13 -2.27
CA SER A 47 -2.45 -5.55 -2.14
C SER A 47 -3.48 -6.25 -1.26
N SER A 48 -3.82 -7.50 -1.62
CA SER A 48 -4.57 -8.41 -0.77
C SER A 48 -3.68 -9.25 0.16
N TYR A 49 -2.36 -9.05 0.17
CA TYR A 49 -1.40 -9.84 0.95
C TYR A 49 -0.97 -9.10 2.23
N LEU A 50 -1.52 -9.51 3.37
CA LEU A 50 -1.29 -8.87 4.68
C LEU A 50 0.20 -8.71 5.08
N PRO A 51 1.07 -9.73 4.94
CA PRO A 51 2.48 -9.57 5.29
C PRO A 51 3.22 -8.50 4.47
N GLU A 52 2.79 -8.27 3.23
CA GLU A 52 3.33 -7.20 2.39
C GLU A 52 2.86 -5.82 2.88
N LEU A 53 1.57 -5.67 3.17
CA LEU A 53 1.03 -4.42 3.71
C LEU A 53 1.69 -4.06 5.05
N LEU A 54 1.78 -5.02 5.97
CA LEU A 54 2.34 -4.78 7.31
C LEU A 54 3.86 -4.59 7.31
N GLY A 55 4.56 -5.17 6.32
CA GLY A 55 6.02 -5.09 6.22
C GLY A 55 6.55 -3.89 5.44
N VAL A 56 5.74 -3.28 4.57
CA VAL A 56 6.19 -2.24 3.63
C VAL A 56 5.49 -0.89 3.86
N CYS A 57 4.22 -0.88 4.25
CA CYS A 57 3.46 0.38 4.36
C CYS A 57 3.75 1.14 5.66
N ASP A 58 3.85 2.46 5.56
CA ASP A 58 3.80 3.34 6.74
C ASP A 58 2.37 3.47 7.30
N ARG A 59 1.38 3.50 6.40
CA ARG A 59 -0.04 3.69 6.70
C ARG A 59 -0.90 2.78 5.83
N ILE A 60 -2.01 2.31 6.38
CA ILE A 60 -2.94 1.40 5.69
C ILE A 60 -4.36 1.98 5.82
N GLY A 61 -5.11 1.92 4.72
CA GLY A 61 -6.55 2.07 4.69
C GLY A 61 -7.16 0.81 4.05
N VAL A 62 -8.37 0.45 4.48
CA VAL A 62 -9.06 -0.76 4.05
C VAL A 62 -10.33 -0.36 3.32
N MET A 63 -10.56 -0.96 2.15
CA MET A 63 -11.76 -0.74 1.36
C MET A 63 -12.67 -1.97 1.45
N CYS A 64 -13.96 -1.77 1.71
CA CYS A 64 -14.97 -2.82 1.64
C CYS A 64 -16.23 -2.27 0.96
N ARG A 65 -16.73 -2.97 -0.07
CA ARG A 65 -18.01 -2.65 -0.75
C ARG A 65 -18.17 -1.19 -1.23
N GLY A 66 -17.08 -0.55 -1.63
CA GLY A 66 -17.11 0.85 -2.08
C GLY A 66 -16.88 1.88 -0.98
N GLU A 67 -16.83 1.44 0.28
CA GLU A 67 -16.52 2.29 1.43
C GLU A 67 -15.05 2.11 1.84
N PHE A 68 -14.43 3.19 2.29
CA PHE A 68 -13.02 3.24 2.62
C PHE A 68 -12.83 3.68 4.07
N SER A 69 -12.05 2.92 4.83
CA SER A 69 -11.74 3.24 6.23
C SER A 69 -10.84 4.47 6.34
N CYS A 70 -10.78 5.07 7.51
CA CYS A 70 -9.69 5.95 7.89
C CYS A 70 -8.31 5.31 7.61
N VAL A 71 -7.40 6.11 7.06
CA VAL A 71 -6.00 5.73 6.83
C VAL A 71 -5.19 6.03 8.08
N ARG A 72 -4.75 4.97 8.77
CA ARG A 72 -3.98 5.07 10.01
C ARG A 72 -2.61 4.39 9.90
N PRO A 73 -1.63 4.74 10.76
CA PRO A 73 -0.33 4.08 10.79
C PRO A 73 -0.43 2.57 10.91
N VAL A 74 0.51 1.86 10.28
CA VAL A 74 0.57 0.38 10.34
C VAL A 74 0.64 -0.15 11.77
N ALA A 75 1.27 0.59 12.68
CA ALA A 75 1.38 0.24 14.10
C ALA A 75 0.04 0.25 14.86
N GLU A 76 -0.97 0.94 14.31
CA GLU A 76 -2.33 0.98 14.87
C GLU A 76 -3.25 -0.10 14.27
N TRP A 77 -2.73 -0.93 13.37
CA TRP A 77 -3.45 -2.06 12.79
C TRP A 77 -3.01 -3.38 13.42
N SER A 78 -3.97 -4.22 13.77
CA SER A 78 -3.78 -5.67 13.87
C SER A 78 -4.19 -6.37 12.58
N GLU A 79 -3.59 -7.53 12.29
CA GLU A 79 -4.01 -8.40 11.18
C GLU A 79 -5.51 -8.71 11.24
N GLN A 80 -6.01 -8.98 12.44
CA GLN A 80 -7.43 -9.30 12.68
C GLN A 80 -8.34 -8.12 12.30
N GLU A 81 -8.00 -6.90 12.70
CA GLU A 81 -8.78 -5.71 12.34
C GLU A 81 -8.79 -5.46 10.84
N ILE A 82 -7.66 -5.64 10.15
CA ILE A 82 -7.60 -5.46 8.69
C ILE A 82 -8.56 -6.45 8.02
N ILE A 83 -8.51 -7.73 8.42
CA ILE A 83 -9.39 -8.77 7.87
C ILE A 83 -10.85 -8.45 8.16
N LEU A 84 -11.21 -8.14 9.41
CA LEU A 84 -12.58 -7.82 9.81
C LEU A 84 -13.13 -6.60 9.05
N THR A 85 -12.31 -5.58 8.86
CA THR A 85 -12.68 -4.37 8.09
C THR A 85 -12.86 -4.70 6.61
N ALA A 86 -11.98 -5.54 6.03
CA ALA A 86 -12.06 -5.93 4.62
C ALA A 86 -13.29 -6.78 4.30
N VAL A 87 -13.82 -7.54 5.27
CA VAL A 87 -15.07 -8.32 5.11
C VAL A 87 -16.32 -7.56 5.55
N GLY A 88 -16.20 -6.32 6.02
CA GLY A 88 -17.32 -5.47 6.42
C GLY A 88 -17.91 -5.80 7.79
N GLN A 89 -17.10 -6.33 8.71
CA GLN A 89 -17.49 -6.69 10.09
C GLN A 89 -16.96 -5.71 11.14
N ALA A 90 -16.25 -4.65 10.74
CA ALA A 90 -15.76 -3.59 11.61
C ALA A 90 -16.30 -2.23 11.16
N GLU A 91 -16.53 -1.33 12.10
CA GLU A 91 -16.94 0.05 11.84
C GLU A 91 -15.90 0.72 10.92
N LEU A 92 -16.31 1.06 9.70
CA LEU A 92 -15.51 1.86 8.79
C LEU A 92 -15.56 3.29 9.32
N GLY A 93 -14.65 3.62 10.23
CA GLY A 93 -14.55 4.96 10.79
C GLY A 93 -14.54 5.99 9.66
N GLU A 94 -15.50 6.92 9.71
CA GLU A 94 -15.69 7.96 8.71
C GLU A 94 -14.36 8.68 8.46
N ALA A 95 -13.91 8.67 7.20
CA ALA A 95 -12.81 9.49 6.75
C ALA A 95 -13.14 10.95 7.13
N ALA A 96 -12.43 11.49 8.11
CA ALA A 96 -12.60 12.86 8.58
C ALA A 96 -12.63 13.82 7.37
N ALA A 97 -13.75 14.52 7.25
CA ALA A 97 -14.00 15.59 6.27
C ALA A 97 -13.03 16.76 6.44
#